data_AF-A0A2T7NEG2-F1
#
_entry.id   AF-A0A2T7NEG2-F1
#
_cell.length_a   1.000
_cell.length_b   1.000
_cell.length_c   1.000
_cell.angle_alpha   90.00
_cell.angle_beta   90.00
_cell.angle_gamma   90.00
#
_symmetry.space_group_name_H-M   'P 1'
#
loop_
_entity.id
_entity.type
_entity.pdbx_description
1 polymer ?
#
loop_
_entity_poly.entity_id
_entity_poly.type
_entity_poly.pdbx_seq_one_letter_code
_entity_poly.pdbx_strand_id
1 'polypeptide(L)'
;MSCHKIDVYVKIPTGRNAKYLMMSHDTIEKLCAKIAEEEKVKVNQVKLKYQGKILNEKHSMSYLGVRPETILKAEILVPRDIKLVVSLPKGLGEKTINTTNLETVSSVINTIAEEIEEHSSRISLKFVWCVFPTRISDAVFVPAIDLSPCPSTTDLPQTNFLQYWTILSRLLQAIKDSFHAGGRPVEVVFSFDTTGSMYSCLQEVRSKLRECCTRLIQDIPRIRIGVIAHGDYCDQSTYVIKSIDLTSDTQALVNFVMGAPSTSGGDTPECYEWVLRKTQSLDWSEEAAKALVVIGDCLPHPKGHTDQQVFWRDELALLSGMGVKVYGVQALDQREAVPFYQELAEASGGRYLRLRHFDVIVDMFLAVCYREADNDNLQAFVQEVEEAGRMTSERRELFRELERPSNAQSSVLNNQQRYVQAEWWDPSLETRANPVYHYDAARDKWIPIEGEISVPPFLALDNYCNSSFVTDIV
;
A
#
# COMPACT_ATOMS: atom_id res chain seq x y z
N MET A 1 8.35 -22.52 29.92
CA MET A 1 7.77 -21.83 28.74
C MET A 1 6.32 -22.23 28.66
N SER A 2 5.40 -21.29 28.87
CA SER A 2 3.99 -21.61 28.99
C SER A 2 3.36 -21.86 27.61
N CYS A 3 2.73 -23.02 27.48
CA CYS A 3 2.09 -23.49 26.27
C CYS A 3 0.66 -22.92 26.25
N HIS A 4 0.44 -21.86 25.49
CA HIS A 4 -0.88 -21.22 25.38
C HIS A 4 -1.37 -21.27 23.94
N LYS A 5 -2.67 -21.48 23.79
CA LYS A 5 -3.37 -21.43 22.50
C LYS A 5 -3.51 -19.97 22.09
N ILE A 6 -3.23 -19.67 20.84
CA ILE A 6 -3.35 -18.34 20.25
C ILE A 6 -4.41 -18.44 19.15
N ASP A 7 -5.36 -17.50 19.21
CA ASP A 7 -6.29 -17.27 18.12
C ASP A 7 -5.59 -16.44 17.05
N VAL A 8 -5.46 -16.99 15.84
CA VAL A 8 -4.84 -16.32 14.71
C VAL A 8 -5.93 -16.03 13.68
N TYR A 9 -6.09 -14.75 13.33
CA TYR A 9 -7.02 -14.32 12.29
C TYR A 9 -6.28 -14.24 10.96
N VAL A 10 -6.86 -14.80 9.90
CA VAL A 10 -6.28 -14.79 8.56
C VAL A 10 -7.31 -14.26 7.58
N LYS A 11 -6.97 -13.19 6.86
CA LYS A 11 -7.73 -12.67 5.73
C LYS A 11 -7.42 -13.52 4.50
N ILE A 12 -8.43 -14.22 3.99
CA ILE A 12 -8.32 -15.07 2.80
C ILE A 12 -8.55 -14.20 1.54
N PRO A 13 -7.95 -14.50 0.37
CA PRO A 13 -8.16 -13.74 -0.87
C PRO A 13 -9.63 -13.59 -1.28
N THR A 14 -10.51 -14.49 -0.84
CA THR A 14 -11.97 -14.43 -1.06
C THR A 14 -12.66 -13.30 -0.28
N GLY A 15 -11.93 -12.54 0.54
CA GLY A 15 -12.43 -11.40 1.29
C GLY A 15 -12.99 -11.73 2.67
N ARG A 16 -13.07 -13.03 3.03
CA ARG A 16 -13.49 -13.48 4.37
C ARG A 16 -12.32 -13.53 5.34
N ASN A 17 -12.58 -13.23 6.61
CA ASN A 17 -11.64 -13.45 7.70
C ASN A 17 -11.93 -14.82 8.33
N ALA A 18 -10.94 -15.71 8.36
CA ALA A 18 -11.02 -17.01 8.99
C ALA A 18 -10.21 -17.03 10.29
N LYS A 19 -10.71 -17.77 11.28
CA LYS A 19 -10.10 -17.90 12.60
C LYS A 19 -9.47 -19.28 12.75
N TYR A 20 -8.17 -19.31 13.06
CA TYR A 20 -7.43 -20.55 13.27
C TYR A 20 -6.86 -20.61 14.68
N LEU A 21 -7.18 -21.70 15.38
CA LEU A 21 -6.61 -22.00 16.70
C LEU A 21 -5.26 -22.69 16.52
N MET A 22 -4.18 -22.02 16.96
CA MET A 22 -2.80 -22.49 16.83
C MET A 22 -2.11 -22.52 18.19
N MET A 23 -1.06 -23.32 18.33
CA MET A 23 -0.17 -23.27 19.50
C MET A 23 0.92 -22.23 19.29
N SER A 24 1.41 -21.60 20.37
CA SER A 24 2.48 -20.58 20.29
C SER A 24 3.78 -21.06 19.62
N HIS A 25 4.06 -22.36 19.65
CA HIS A 25 5.22 -23.00 19.02
C HIS A 25 4.92 -23.60 17.64
N ASP A 26 3.65 -23.57 17.19
CA ASP A 26 3.32 -24.04 15.84
C ASP A 26 4.00 -23.13 14.80
N THR A 27 4.38 -23.74 13.67
CA THR A 27 5.03 -23.05 12.56
C THR A 27 4.02 -22.46 11.59
N ILE A 28 4.48 -21.49 10.80
CA ILE A 28 3.71 -20.90 9.71
C ILE A 28 3.33 -21.95 8.66
N GLU A 29 4.21 -22.93 8.38
CA GLU A 29 3.92 -24.06 7.49
C GLU A 29 2.66 -24.83 7.90
N LYS A 30 2.49 -25.09 9.21
CA LYS A 30 1.32 -25.79 9.74
C LYS A 30 0.04 -24.97 9.59
N LEU A 31 0.12 -23.65 9.66
CA LEU A 31 -1.02 -22.76 9.39
C LEU A 31 -1.35 -22.72 7.90
N CYS A 32 -0.34 -22.60 7.02
CA CYS A 32 -0.52 -22.70 5.57
C CYS A 32 -1.20 -24.02 5.17
N ALA A 33 -0.82 -25.14 5.78
CA ALA A 33 -1.43 -26.45 5.51
C ALA A 33 -2.93 -26.48 5.85
N LYS A 34 -3.35 -25.90 6.98
CA LYS A 34 -4.77 -25.78 7.36
C LYS A 34 -5.55 -24.92 6.37
N ILE A 35 -4.98 -23.79 5.96
CA ILE A 35 -5.61 -22.88 4.99
C ILE A 35 -5.72 -23.58 3.63
N ALA A 36 -4.69 -24.29 3.20
CA ALA A 36 -4.66 -25.01 1.94
C ALA A 36 -5.74 -26.11 1.87
N GLU A 37 -5.94 -26.85 2.97
CA GLU A 37 -7.00 -27.85 3.10
C GLU A 37 -8.40 -27.21 2.99
N GLU A 38 -8.61 -26.07 3.67
CA GLU A 38 -9.90 -25.37 3.65
C GLU A 38 -10.21 -24.76 2.26
N GLU A 39 -9.21 -24.16 1.61
CA GLU A 39 -9.35 -23.52 0.30
C GLU A 39 -9.22 -24.50 -0.88
N LYS A 40 -8.99 -25.79 -0.61
CA LYS A 40 -8.81 -26.86 -1.62
C LYS A 40 -7.66 -26.57 -2.61
N VAL A 41 -6.57 -26.01 -2.11
CA VAL A 41 -5.34 -25.72 -2.88
C VAL A 41 -4.13 -26.48 -2.31
N LYS A 42 -3.02 -26.53 -3.04
CA LYS A 42 -1.78 -27.13 -2.53
C LYS A 42 -1.10 -26.22 -1.51
N VAL A 43 -0.39 -26.80 -0.54
CA VAL A 43 0.31 -26.04 0.52
C VAL A 43 1.32 -25.04 -0.06
N ASN A 44 2.03 -25.41 -1.12
CA ASN A 44 3.01 -24.53 -1.78
C ASN A 44 2.38 -23.34 -2.53
N GLN A 45 1.06 -23.33 -2.72
CA GLN A 45 0.32 -22.20 -3.27
C GLN A 45 -0.03 -21.16 -2.22
N VAL A 46 0.00 -21.51 -0.93
CA VAL A 46 -0.42 -20.61 0.15
C VAL A 46 0.79 -19.93 0.75
N LYS A 47 0.85 -18.60 0.64
CA LYS A 47 1.83 -17.77 1.34
C LYS A 47 1.12 -16.88 2.35
N LEU A 48 1.68 -16.79 3.55
CA LEU A 48 1.18 -15.90 4.59
C LEU A 48 2.01 -14.62 4.63
N LYS A 49 1.32 -13.49 4.73
CA LYS A 49 1.89 -12.15 4.84
C LYS A 49 1.47 -11.50 6.15
N TYR A 50 2.36 -10.69 6.72
CA TYR A 50 2.06 -9.79 7.82
C TYR A 50 2.74 -8.44 7.59
N GLN A 51 1.97 -7.35 7.62
CA GLN A 51 2.47 -5.99 7.33
C GLN A 51 3.25 -5.92 6.00
N GLY A 52 2.73 -6.61 4.97
CA GLY A 52 3.38 -6.73 3.65
C GLY A 52 4.48 -7.79 3.56
N LYS A 53 5.05 -8.26 4.68
CA LYS A 53 6.17 -9.22 4.69
C LYS A 53 5.71 -10.65 4.54
N ILE A 54 6.27 -11.38 3.58
CA ILE A 54 6.05 -12.84 3.47
C ILE A 54 6.70 -13.51 4.69
N LEU A 55 5.90 -14.25 5.44
CA LEU A 55 6.33 -14.94 6.64
C LEU A 55 7.13 -16.19 6.25
N ASN A 56 8.24 -16.41 6.95
CA ASN A 56 9.04 -17.62 6.77
C ASN A 56 8.29 -18.83 7.35
N GLU A 57 8.06 -19.83 6.51
CA GLU A 57 7.35 -21.07 6.85
C GLU A 57 7.95 -21.82 8.05
N LYS A 58 9.27 -21.67 8.28
CA LYS A 58 10.02 -22.36 9.34
C LYS A 58 9.95 -21.66 10.70
N HIS A 59 9.49 -20.41 10.77
CA HIS A 59 9.40 -19.68 12.03
C HIS A 59 8.12 -20.04 12.79
N SER A 60 8.20 -20.02 14.12
CA SER A 60 7.04 -20.21 14.99
C SER A 60 6.23 -18.91 15.14
N MET A 61 4.95 -19.05 15.48
CA MET A 61 4.05 -17.91 15.73
C MET A 61 4.61 -16.97 16.82
N SER A 62 5.16 -17.55 17.89
CA SER A 62 5.80 -16.80 18.99
C SER A 62 7.03 -16.02 18.56
N TYR A 63 7.87 -16.60 17.67
CA TYR A 63 9.05 -15.93 17.15
C TYR A 63 8.69 -14.71 16.31
N LEU A 64 7.60 -14.80 15.55
CA LEU A 64 7.11 -13.72 14.71
C LEU A 64 6.32 -12.65 15.48
N GLY A 65 6.11 -12.84 16.79
CA GLY A 65 5.40 -11.88 17.63
C GLY A 65 3.91 -11.73 17.28
N VAL A 66 3.31 -12.75 16.66
CA VAL A 66 1.89 -12.74 16.29
C VAL A 66 1.04 -12.71 17.57
N ARG A 67 0.30 -11.62 17.77
CA ARG A 67 -0.60 -11.42 18.91
C ARG A 67 -2.03 -11.87 18.58
N PRO A 68 -2.90 -12.13 19.56
CA PRO A 68 -4.30 -12.53 19.30
C PRO A 68 -5.09 -11.57 18.40
N GLU A 69 -4.74 -10.28 18.42
CA GLU A 69 -5.32 -9.22 17.60
C GLU A 69 -4.70 -9.10 16.19
N THR A 70 -3.67 -9.88 15.89
CA THR A 70 -2.96 -9.81 14.61
C THR A 70 -3.74 -10.51 13.51
N ILE A 71 -4.04 -9.77 12.44
CA ILE A 71 -4.63 -10.33 11.21
C ILE A 71 -3.51 -10.60 10.21
N LEU A 72 -3.26 -11.88 9.94
CA LEU A 72 -2.39 -12.32 8.85
C LEU A 72 -3.16 -12.30 7.54
N LYS A 73 -2.46 -12.23 6.42
CA LYS A 73 -3.08 -12.30 5.09
C LYS A 73 -2.58 -13.52 4.34
N ALA A 74 -3.50 -14.30 3.78
CA ALA A 74 -3.16 -15.39 2.88
C ALA A 74 -3.15 -14.88 1.43
N GLU A 75 -2.13 -15.28 0.68
CA GLU A 75 -2.03 -15.12 -0.77
C GLU A 75 -2.01 -16.52 -1.39
N ILE A 76 -2.90 -16.75 -2.36
CA ILE A 76 -2.97 -18.00 -3.12
C ILE A 76 -2.30 -17.76 -4.47
N LEU A 77 -1.14 -18.37 -4.65
CA LEU A 77 -0.36 -18.28 -5.88
C LEU A 77 -0.96 -19.16 -6.98
N VAL A 78 -1.13 -18.57 -8.16
CA VAL A 78 -1.56 -19.30 -9.36
C VAL A 78 -0.32 -19.97 -9.98
N PRO A 79 -0.35 -21.29 -10.24
CA PRO A 79 0.73 -21.98 -10.94
C PRO A 79 0.85 -21.43 -12.36
N ARG A 80 2.06 -21.04 -12.74
CA ARG A 80 2.42 -20.62 -14.10
C ARG A 80 3.46 -21.58 -14.64
N ASP A 81 3.20 -22.11 -15.83
CA ASP A 81 4.15 -22.96 -16.53
C ASP A 81 5.32 -22.10 -17.03
N ILE A 82 6.53 -22.51 -16.68
CA ILE A 82 7.78 -21.90 -17.08
C ILE A 82 8.55 -22.92 -17.90
N LYS A 83 8.92 -22.55 -19.12
CA LYS A 83 9.82 -23.35 -19.97
C LYS A 83 11.25 -22.90 -19.74
N LEU A 84 12.06 -23.75 -19.14
CA LEU A 84 13.49 -23.54 -18.94
C LEU A 84 14.27 -24.28 -20.02
N VAL A 85 15.15 -23.61 -20.75
CA VAL A 85 16.08 -24.29 -21.68
C VAL A 85 17.41 -24.47 -20.96
N VAL A 86 17.83 -25.71 -20.80
CA VAL A 86 19.04 -26.14 -20.11
C VAL A 86 19.98 -26.74 -21.14
N SER A 87 21.16 -26.16 -21.32
CA SER A 87 22.19 -26.75 -22.17
C SER A 87 23.02 -27.73 -21.36
N LEU A 88 23.27 -28.90 -21.93
CA LEU A 88 24.04 -29.96 -21.29
C LEU A 88 25.49 -29.95 -21.81
N PRO A 89 26.49 -30.24 -20.96
CA PRO A 89 27.86 -30.40 -21.41
C PRO A 89 28.03 -31.55 -22.39
N LYS A 90 28.97 -31.39 -23.32
CA LYS A 90 29.50 -32.45 -24.20
C LYS A 90 28.46 -33.14 -25.09
N GLY A 91 28.02 -32.46 -26.15
CA GLY A 91 27.35 -33.10 -27.29
C GLY A 91 25.93 -33.63 -27.05
N LEU A 92 25.37 -33.43 -25.85
CA LEU A 92 24.00 -33.83 -25.49
C LEU A 92 22.91 -32.81 -25.91
N GLY A 93 23.31 -31.65 -26.42
CA GLY A 93 22.38 -30.62 -26.92
C GLY A 93 21.67 -29.81 -25.82
N GLU A 94 20.68 -29.04 -26.25
CA GLU A 94 19.80 -28.24 -25.39
C GLU A 94 18.54 -29.02 -25.04
N LYS A 95 18.06 -28.86 -23.81
CA LYS A 95 16.87 -29.53 -23.31
C LYS A 95 15.91 -28.54 -22.71
N THR A 96 14.64 -28.62 -23.10
CA THR A 96 13.57 -27.80 -22.52
C THR A 96 12.93 -28.56 -21.36
N ILE A 97 12.94 -27.95 -20.18
CA ILE A 97 12.32 -28.42 -18.95
C ILE A 97 11.11 -27.54 -18.68
N ASN A 98 9.94 -28.16 -18.62
CA ASN A 98 8.74 -27.47 -18.17
C ASN A 98 8.70 -27.57 -16.64
N THR A 99 8.75 -26.43 -15.97
CA THR A 99 8.58 -26.32 -14.52
C THR A 99 7.45 -25.34 -14.21
N THR A 100 7.17 -25.11 -12.93
CA THR A 100 6.23 -24.07 -12.51
C THR A 100 6.93 -23.03 -11.65
N ASN A 101 6.35 -21.83 -11.54
CA ASN A 101 6.82 -20.78 -10.63
C ASN A 101 6.80 -21.17 -9.13
N LEU A 102 6.27 -22.35 -8.79
CA LEU A 102 6.14 -22.84 -7.42
C LEU A 102 7.14 -23.96 -7.09
N GLU A 103 7.86 -24.47 -8.08
CA GLU A 103 8.88 -25.51 -7.89
C GLU A 103 10.17 -24.91 -7.32
N THR A 104 10.86 -25.66 -6.45
CA THR A 104 12.13 -25.21 -5.89
C THR A 104 13.29 -25.43 -6.87
N VAL A 105 14.36 -24.66 -6.73
CA VAL A 105 15.60 -24.87 -7.50
C VAL A 105 16.11 -26.30 -7.32
N SER A 106 15.99 -26.87 -6.12
CA SER A 106 16.34 -28.26 -5.84
C SER A 106 15.50 -29.26 -6.63
N SER A 107 14.19 -28.99 -6.81
CA SER A 107 13.30 -29.81 -7.64
C SER A 107 13.76 -29.81 -9.10
N VAL A 108 14.06 -28.61 -9.64
CA VAL A 108 14.58 -28.45 -11.00
C VAL A 108 15.93 -29.17 -11.16
N ILE A 109 16.84 -29.06 -10.20
CA ILE A 109 18.13 -29.78 -10.21
C ILE A 109 17.92 -31.30 -10.20
N ASN A 110 16.98 -31.81 -9.41
CA ASN A 110 16.69 -33.24 -9.38
C ASN A 110 16.09 -33.73 -10.70
N THR A 111 15.18 -32.97 -11.33
CA THR A 111 14.68 -33.30 -12.68
C THR A 111 15.80 -33.32 -13.70
N ILE A 112 16.73 -32.37 -13.63
CA ILE A 112 17.93 -32.36 -14.48
C ILE A 112 18.82 -33.59 -14.19
N ALA A 113 18.97 -33.96 -12.92
CA ALA A 113 19.79 -35.08 -12.48
C ALA A 113 19.27 -36.43 -12.97
N GLU A 114 17.96 -36.66 -12.82
CA GLU A 114 17.26 -37.85 -13.32
C GLU A 114 17.42 -37.98 -14.83
N GLU A 115 17.29 -36.86 -15.54
CA GLU A 115 17.32 -36.84 -17.00
C GLU A 115 18.74 -37.02 -17.60
N ILE A 116 19.78 -36.77 -16.81
CA ILE A 116 21.20 -36.97 -17.19
C ILE A 116 21.74 -38.30 -16.62
N GLU A 117 20.94 -39.05 -15.84
CA GLU A 117 21.38 -40.23 -15.07
C GLU A 117 22.58 -39.93 -14.14
N GLU A 118 22.64 -38.74 -13.55
CA GLU A 118 23.66 -38.35 -12.57
C GLU A 118 23.07 -38.05 -11.19
N HIS A 119 23.90 -38.11 -10.14
CA HIS A 119 23.49 -37.72 -8.79
C HIS A 119 23.40 -36.19 -8.67
N SER A 120 22.29 -35.69 -8.13
CA SER A 120 22.02 -34.25 -7.94
C SER A 120 23.10 -33.49 -7.14
N SER A 121 23.87 -34.20 -6.31
CA SER A 121 25.01 -33.66 -5.55
C SER A 121 26.25 -33.32 -6.39
N ARG A 122 26.32 -33.80 -7.64
CA ARG A 122 27.43 -33.55 -8.58
C ARG A 122 27.11 -32.49 -9.63
N ILE A 123 25.87 -31.98 -9.62
CA ILE A 123 25.38 -31.03 -10.61
C ILE A 123 25.45 -29.63 -10.03
N SER A 124 26.15 -28.75 -10.73
CA SER A 124 26.24 -27.32 -10.40
C SER A 124 25.72 -26.49 -11.57
N LEU A 125 24.67 -25.70 -11.36
CA LEU A 125 24.14 -24.83 -12.42
C LEU A 125 25.02 -23.57 -12.56
N LYS A 126 25.51 -23.31 -13.78
CA LYS A 126 26.23 -22.08 -14.14
C LYS A 126 25.43 -21.29 -15.17
N PHE A 127 25.19 -20.00 -14.92
CA PHE A 127 24.56 -19.10 -15.87
C PHE A 127 25.62 -18.53 -16.82
N VAL A 128 25.44 -18.68 -18.14
CA VAL A 128 26.36 -18.16 -19.17
C VAL A 128 25.65 -17.08 -20.00
N TRP A 129 26.36 -16.01 -20.36
CA TRP A 129 25.78 -14.80 -20.95
C TRP A 129 26.18 -14.64 -22.42
N CYS A 130 25.23 -14.35 -23.31
CA CYS A 130 25.50 -13.82 -24.65
C CYS A 130 24.84 -12.43 -24.81
N VAL A 131 25.57 -11.51 -25.45
CA VAL A 131 25.11 -10.16 -25.80
C VAL A 131 24.10 -10.25 -26.93
N PHE A 132 22.87 -9.78 -26.75
CA PHE A 132 21.86 -9.72 -27.82
C PHE A 132 21.91 -8.38 -28.56
N PRO A 133 21.90 -8.38 -29.91
CA PRO A 133 21.50 -7.22 -30.68
C PRO A 133 19.96 -7.14 -30.77
N THR A 134 19.46 -5.94 -30.47
CA THR A 134 18.11 -5.38 -30.64
C THR A 134 17.10 -6.14 -31.54
N ARG A 135 16.08 -6.76 -30.91
CA ARG A 135 14.62 -6.66 -31.17
C ARG A 135 13.91 -7.80 -30.44
N ILE A 136 13.00 -7.47 -29.52
CA ILE A 136 12.23 -8.44 -28.74
C ILE A 136 10.82 -8.51 -29.31
N SER A 137 10.50 -9.62 -29.95
CA SER A 137 9.15 -10.14 -30.09
C SER A 137 9.20 -11.61 -29.67
N ASP A 138 8.55 -11.92 -28.56
CA ASP A 138 8.17 -13.26 -28.10
C ASP A 138 9.25 -14.36 -28.16
N ALA A 139 10.20 -14.31 -27.22
CA ALA A 139 10.83 -15.47 -26.57
C ALA A 139 11.90 -14.97 -25.58
N VAL A 140 11.82 -15.38 -24.31
CA VAL A 140 12.94 -15.22 -23.38
C VAL A 140 13.98 -16.28 -23.73
N PHE A 141 14.99 -15.89 -24.49
CA PHE A 141 16.16 -16.72 -24.76
C PHE A 141 17.08 -16.73 -23.53
N VAL A 142 17.32 -17.91 -22.96
CA VAL A 142 18.40 -18.15 -22.00
C VAL A 142 19.49 -18.94 -22.74
N PRO A 143 20.70 -18.40 -22.99
CA PRO A 143 21.72 -19.12 -23.74
C PRO A 143 22.58 -20.05 -22.86
N ALA A 144 22.99 -21.14 -23.52
CA ALA A 144 23.83 -22.28 -23.13
C ALA A 144 24.65 -22.25 -21.82
N ILE A 145 24.23 -23.10 -20.86
CA ILE A 145 25.00 -23.58 -19.70
C ILE A 145 26.20 -24.46 -20.15
N ASP A 146 27.41 -24.13 -19.71
CA ASP A 146 28.63 -24.94 -19.88
C ASP A 146 29.06 -25.54 -18.53
N LEU A 147 29.19 -26.87 -18.46
CA LEU A 147 29.67 -27.60 -17.29
C LEU A 147 31.10 -28.10 -17.54
N SER A 148 32.08 -27.28 -17.17
CA SER A 148 33.46 -27.73 -17.00
C SER A 148 33.70 -28.26 -15.57
N PRO A 149 34.55 -29.29 -15.37
CA PRO A 149 34.91 -29.77 -14.05
C PRO A 149 35.60 -28.67 -13.23
N CYS A 150 35.36 -28.70 -11.92
CA CYS A 150 35.86 -27.73 -10.95
C CYS A 150 37.40 -27.60 -11.02
N PRO A 151 37.97 -26.40 -11.24
CA PRO A 151 39.39 -26.20 -11.00
C PRO A 151 39.63 -26.27 -9.49
N SER A 152 40.62 -27.05 -9.08
CA SER A 152 41.16 -27.04 -7.72
C SER A 152 41.60 -25.64 -7.32
N THR A 153 41.47 -25.35 -6.03
CA THR A 153 41.47 -24.04 -5.34
C THR A 153 42.79 -23.23 -5.40
N THR A 154 43.58 -23.30 -6.47
CA THR A 154 44.91 -22.67 -6.52
C THR A 154 45.20 -21.75 -7.70
N ASP A 155 44.31 -21.59 -8.69
CA ASP A 155 44.56 -20.66 -9.80
C ASP A 155 43.35 -19.78 -10.12
N LEU A 156 43.20 -18.67 -9.40
CA LEU A 156 42.36 -17.53 -9.82
C LEU A 156 43.20 -16.25 -9.72
N PRO A 157 43.35 -15.46 -10.82
CA PRO A 157 44.05 -14.18 -10.77
C PRO A 157 43.30 -13.21 -9.84
N GLN A 158 44.00 -12.64 -8.85
CA GLN A 158 43.44 -11.68 -7.88
C GLN A 158 43.08 -10.31 -8.47
N THR A 159 43.19 -10.10 -9.77
CA THR A 159 42.90 -8.83 -10.43
C THR A 159 41.54 -8.90 -11.16
N ASN A 160 40.46 -8.61 -10.43
CA ASN A 160 39.19 -8.01 -10.90
C ASN A 160 37.95 -8.33 -10.04
N PHE A 161 38.09 -8.73 -8.77
CA PHE A 161 36.94 -8.99 -7.89
C PHE A 161 35.96 -7.80 -7.81
N LEU A 162 36.45 -6.55 -7.77
CA LEU A 162 35.60 -5.36 -7.71
C LEU A 162 34.84 -5.11 -9.02
N GLN A 163 35.48 -5.36 -10.16
CA GLN A 163 34.89 -5.17 -11.49
C GLN A 163 33.87 -6.28 -11.78
N TYR A 164 34.17 -7.52 -11.38
CA TYR A 164 33.27 -8.67 -11.49
C TYR A 164 32.01 -8.49 -10.64
N TRP A 165 32.13 -7.98 -9.40
CA TRP A 165 30.97 -7.71 -8.54
C TRP A 165 30.17 -6.49 -9.04
N THR A 166 30.81 -5.46 -9.60
CA THR A 166 30.08 -4.32 -10.18
C THR A 166 29.26 -4.73 -11.41
N ILE A 167 29.80 -5.64 -12.22
CA ILE A 167 29.09 -6.19 -13.39
C ILE A 167 27.98 -7.13 -12.94
N LEU A 168 28.25 -8.06 -12.01
CA LEU A 168 27.27 -9.01 -11.50
C LEU A 168 26.09 -8.31 -10.81
N SER A 169 26.33 -7.24 -10.04
CA SER A 169 25.24 -6.44 -9.42
C SER A 169 24.38 -5.73 -10.47
N ARG A 170 24.98 -5.09 -11.47
CA ARG A 170 24.25 -4.45 -12.58
C ARG A 170 23.43 -5.43 -13.42
N LEU A 171 23.93 -6.64 -13.57
CA LEU A 171 23.33 -7.66 -14.41
C LEU A 171 22.23 -8.44 -13.68
N LEU A 172 22.38 -8.63 -12.37
CA LEU A 172 21.34 -9.15 -11.48
C LEU A 172 20.23 -8.10 -11.30
N GLN A 173 20.59 -6.80 -11.31
CA GLN A 173 19.64 -5.70 -11.44
C GLN A 173 18.95 -5.75 -12.80
N ALA A 174 19.67 -5.88 -13.92
CA ALA A 174 19.08 -5.96 -15.25
C ALA A 174 18.21 -7.21 -15.47
N ILE A 175 18.52 -8.36 -14.84
CA ILE A 175 17.66 -9.55 -14.85
C ILE A 175 16.39 -9.29 -14.03
N LYS A 176 16.52 -8.73 -12.82
CA LYS A 176 15.36 -8.28 -12.04
C LYS A 176 14.54 -7.28 -12.86
N ASP A 177 15.18 -6.33 -13.53
CA ASP A 177 14.56 -5.34 -14.41
C ASP A 177 13.94 -5.98 -15.66
N SER A 178 14.47 -7.10 -16.16
CA SER A 178 13.87 -7.85 -17.28
C SER A 178 12.66 -8.69 -16.86
N PHE A 179 12.59 -9.10 -15.59
CA PHE A 179 11.35 -9.58 -14.95
C PHE A 179 10.42 -8.42 -14.58
N HIS A 180 10.94 -7.20 -14.46
CA HIS A 180 10.21 -5.94 -14.27
C HIS A 180 10.12 -5.12 -15.57
N ALA A 181 9.52 -5.68 -16.62
CA ALA A 181 9.12 -4.85 -17.75
C ALA A 181 8.08 -3.80 -17.28
N GLY A 182 8.54 -2.58 -17.02
CA GLY A 182 7.73 -1.40 -16.68
C GLY A 182 7.80 -0.98 -15.20
N GLY A 183 8.75 -0.12 -14.86
CA GLY A 183 8.77 0.69 -13.62
C GLY A 183 8.69 -0.06 -12.28
N ARG A 184 8.85 0.65 -11.17
CA ARG A 184 8.46 0.12 -9.84
C ARG A 184 6.93 -0.03 -9.80
N PRO A 185 6.35 -1.14 -9.30
CA PRO A 185 4.90 -1.22 -9.09
C PRO A 185 4.44 -0.04 -8.22
N VAL A 186 3.30 0.54 -8.57
CA VAL A 186 2.78 1.72 -7.85
C VAL A 186 1.48 1.34 -7.19
N GLU A 187 1.38 1.63 -5.89
CA GLU A 187 0.21 1.32 -5.10
C GLU A 187 -0.26 2.59 -4.42
N VAL A 188 -1.49 2.99 -4.73
CA VAL A 188 -2.07 4.22 -4.20
C VAL A 188 -3.43 3.91 -3.60
N VAL A 189 -3.63 4.33 -2.36
CA VAL A 189 -4.92 4.24 -1.67
C VAL A 189 -5.46 5.64 -1.48
N PHE A 190 -6.68 5.88 -1.96
CA PHE A 190 -7.37 7.16 -1.74
C PHE A 190 -8.37 7.00 -0.61
N SER A 191 -8.25 7.80 0.45
CA SER A 191 -9.25 7.92 1.49
C SER A 191 -10.10 9.17 1.25
N PHE A 192 -11.41 8.98 1.17
CA PHE A 192 -12.40 10.04 0.99
C PHE A 192 -13.26 10.19 2.21
N ASP A 193 -13.27 11.40 2.74
CA ASP A 193 -14.29 11.85 3.66
C ASP A 193 -15.62 11.92 2.91
N THR A 194 -16.63 11.25 3.46
CA THR A 194 -17.97 11.13 2.87
C THR A 194 -19.04 11.88 3.65
N THR A 195 -18.64 12.75 4.57
CA THR A 195 -19.51 13.56 5.42
C THR A 195 -20.17 14.71 4.65
N GLY A 196 -21.12 15.39 5.29
CA GLY A 196 -21.97 16.38 4.65
C GLY A 196 -21.22 17.51 3.95
N SER A 197 -20.13 18.01 4.53
CA SER A 197 -19.31 19.09 3.95
C SER A 197 -18.59 18.65 2.67
N MET A 198 -18.29 17.36 2.55
CA MET A 198 -17.49 16.78 1.47
C MET A 198 -18.31 16.25 0.28
N TYR A 199 -19.64 16.43 0.29
CA TYR A 199 -20.52 15.91 -0.77
C TYR A 199 -20.21 16.43 -2.17
N SER A 200 -19.85 17.71 -2.31
CA SER A 200 -19.49 18.31 -3.60
C SER A 200 -18.21 17.72 -4.16
N CYS A 201 -17.21 17.50 -3.31
CA CYS A 201 -15.99 16.76 -3.64
C CYS A 201 -16.32 15.34 -4.14
N LEU A 202 -17.15 14.61 -3.37
CA LEU A 202 -17.53 13.23 -3.68
C LEU A 202 -18.30 13.11 -5.01
N GLN A 203 -19.16 14.07 -5.32
CA GLN A 203 -19.89 14.11 -6.60
C GLN A 203 -18.92 14.30 -7.78
N GLU A 204 -17.96 15.22 -7.65
CA GLU A 204 -16.97 15.49 -8.68
C GLU A 204 -16.10 14.24 -8.94
N VAL A 205 -15.64 13.59 -7.87
CA VAL A 205 -14.89 12.33 -7.95
C VAL A 205 -15.72 11.26 -8.65
N ARG A 206 -16.97 11.02 -8.22
CA ARG A 206 -17.85 10.02 -8.85
C ARG A 206 -18.03 10.26 -10.35
N SER A 207 -18.08 11.52 -10.78
CA SER A 207 -18.27 11.86 -12.19
C SER A 207 -17.06 11.55 -13.06
N LYS A 208 -15.84 11.70 -12.54
CA LYS A 208 -14.59 11.61 -13.32
C LYS A 208 -13.70 10.41 -13.00
N LEU A 209 -13.97 9.68 -11.91
CA LEU A 209 -13.11 8.58 -11.44
C LEU A 209 -12.89 7.50 -12.50
N ARG A 210 -13.92 7.17 -13.29
CA ARG A 210 -13.79 6.16 -14.36
C ARG A 210 -12.70 6.57 -15.34
N GLU A 211 -12.72 7.82 -15.82
CA GLU A 211 -11.73 8.34 -16.74
C GLU A 211 -10.33 8.34 -16.10
N CYS A 212 -10.22 8.80 -14.85
CA CYS A 212 -8.96 8.80 -14.10
C CYS A 212 -8.35 7.40 -13.99
N CYS A 213 -9.12 6.42 -13.52
CA CYS A 213 -8.61 5.06 -13.31
C CYS A 213 -8.25 4.38 -14.63
N THR A 214 -9.04 4.57 -15.69
CA THR A 214 -8.70 4.04 -17.03
C THR A 214 -7.39 4.62 -17.52
N ARG A 215 -7.20 5.93 -17.39
CA ARG A 215 -5.98 6.62 -17.78
C ARG A 215 -4.76 6.15 -16.97
N LEU A 216 -4.88 6.08 -15.65
CA LEU A 216 -3.79 5.63 -14.77
C LEU A 216 -3.31 4.22 -15.06
N ILE A 217 -4.25 3.29 -15.33
CA ILE A 217 -3.92 1.90 -15.64
C ILE A 217 -3.24 1.78 -17.01
N GLN A 218 -3.56 2.67 -17.95
CA GLN A 218 -2.89 2.74 -19.26
C GLN A 218 -1.47 3.31 -19.14
N ASP A 219 -1.31 4.38 -18.35
CA ASP A 219 -0.04 5.12 -18.29
C ASP A 219 0.98 4.51 -17.32
N ILE A 220 0.52 3.84 -16.26
CA ILE A 220 1.38 3.24 -15.23
C ILE A 220 1.14 1.73 -15.21
N PRO A 221 1.96 0.94 -15.94
CA PRO A 221 1.89 -0.51 -15.90
C PRO A 221 2.03 -1.02 -14.47
N ARG A 222 1.13 -1.92 -14.05
CA ARG A 222 1.10 -2.53 -12.70
C ARG A 222 0.69 -1.59 -11.56
N ILE A 223 0.00 -0.48 -11.84
CA ILE A 223 -0.64 0.29 -10.79
C ILE A 223 -1.77 -0.52 -10.12
N ARG A 224 -1.83 -0.50 -8.79
CA ARG A 224 -3.00 -0.95 -8.03
C ARG A 224 -3.54 0.21 -7.22
N ILE A 225 -4.85 0.39 -7.29
CA ILE A 225 -5.56 1.47 -6.60
C ILE A 225 -6.46 0.84 -5.55
N GLY A 226 -6.44 1.39 -4.33
CA GLY A 226 -7.40 1.10 -3.28
C GLY A 226 -8.22 2.35 -2.98
N VAL A 227 -9.42 2.16 -2.45
CA VAL A 227 -10.26 3.29 -2.02
C VAL A 227 -10.85 2.99 -0.65
N ILE A 228 -10.77 3.97 0.24
CA ILE A 228 -11.40 4.00 1.55
C ILE A 228 -12.43 5.14 1.52
N ALA A 229 -13.68 4.84 1.83
CA ALA A 229 -14.71 5.83 2.12
C ALA A 229 -14.92 5.83 3.64
N HIS A 230 -14.78 6.98 4.28
CA HIS A 230 -14.97 7.12 5.72
C HIS A 230 -16.01 8.20 6.03
N GLY A 231 -16.88 7.91 6.99
CA GLY A 231 -17.69 8.90 7.68
C GLY A 231 -17.15 9.11 9.09
N ASP A 232 -18.06 9.26 10.05
CA ASP A 232 -17.69 9.25 11.47
C ASP A 232 -18.20 8.00 12.20
N TYR A 233 -17.78 7.84 13.45
CA TYR A 233 -18.26 6.81 14.35
C TYR A 233 -19.77 6.81 14.53
N CYS A 234 -20.43 7.98 14.46
CA CYS A 234 -21.90 8.09 14.53
C CYS A 234 -22.64 7.59 13.29
N ASP A 235 -21.91 7.35 12.19
CA ASP A 235 -22.48 6.86 10.93
C ASP A 235 -22.57 5.33 10.90
N GLN A 236 -22.44 4.62 12.04
CA GLN A 236 -22.45 3.15 12.11
C GLN A 236 -23.72 2.50 11.53
N SER A 237 -24.83 3.23 11.45
CA SER A 237 -26.06 2.80 10.79
C SER A 237 -25.93 2.71 9.26
N THR A 238 -25.05 3.52 8.68
CA THR A 238 -24.71 3.55 7.25
C THR A 238 -23.40 2.81 6.99
N TYR A 239 -22.28 3.36 7.47
CA TYR A 239 -20.97 2.75 7.69
C TYR A 239 -20.02 3.79 8.31
N VAL A 240 -19.07 3.34 9.14
CA VAL A 240 -17.95 4.20 9.60
C VAL A 240 -16.84 4.18 8.56
N ILE A 241 -16.41 2.99 8.13
CA ILE A 241 -15.47 2.80 7.02
C ILE A 241 -15.99 1.74 6.04
N LYS A 242 -15.90 2.04 4.75
CA LYS A 242 -15.92 1.07 3.66
C LYS A 242 -14.60 1.12 2.91
N SER A 243 -14.10 -0.01 2.46
CA SER A 243 -12.86 -0.06 1.69
C SER A 243 -12.89 -1.11 0.59
N ILE A 244 -12.35 -0.78 -0.57
CA ILE A 244 -11.90 -1.75 -1.57
C ILE A 244 -10.38 -1.87 -1.49
N ASP A 245 -9.90 -3.11 -1.44
CA ASP A 245 -8.46 -3.42 -1.35
C ASP A 245 -7.75 -3.03 -2.67
N LEU A 246 -6.41 -3.00 -2.64
CA LEU A 246 -5.58 -2.64 -3.80
C LEU A 246 -5.87 -3.55 -5.00
N THR A 247 -6.40 -2.96 -6.08
CA THR A 247 -6.78 -3.69 -7.30
C THR A 247 -6.44 -2.90 -8.57
N SER A 248 -6.27 -3.61 -9.67
CA SER A 248 -6.17 -3.03 -11.02
C SER A 248 -7.51 -3.10 -11.79
N ASP A 249 -8.58 -3.59 -11.16
CA ASP A 249 -9.92 -3.66 -11.77
C ASP A 249 -10.63 -2.30 -11.67
N THR A 250 -10.63 -1.57 -12.79
CA THR A 250 -11.32 -0.29 -12.93
C THR A 250 -12.81 -0.38 -12.63
N GLN A 251 -13.47 -1.45 -13.05
CA GLN A 251 -14.91 -1.58 -12.88
C GLN A 251 -15.26 -1.82 -11.40
N ALA A 252 -14.46 -2.62 -10.69
CA ALA A 252 -14.61 -2.80 -9.26
C ALA A 252 -14.44 -1.48 -8.48
N LEU A 253 -13.43 -0.67 -8.83
CA LEU A 253 -13.19 0.65 -8.24
C LEU A 253 -14.35 1.60 -8.46
N VAL A 254 -14.83 1.70 -9.72
CA VAL A 254 -15.95 2.56 -10.08
C VAL A 254 -17.24 2.10 -9.38
N ASN A 255 -17.53 0.80 -9.39
CA ASN A 255 -18.70 0.25 -8.70
C ASN A 255 -18.66 0.54 -7.19
N PHE A 256 -17.47 0.44 -6.58
CA PHE A 256 -17.29 0.75 -5.16
C PHE A 256 -17.61 2.22 -4.86
N VAL A 257 -17.02 3.17 -5.60
CA VAL A 257 -17.22 4.61 -5.33
C VAL A 257 -18.63 5.08 -5.67
N MET A 258 -19.23 4.53 -6.73
CA MET A 258 -20.64 4.81 -7.06
C MET A 258 -21.61 4.19 -6.06
N GLY A 259 -21.23 3.07 -5.43
CA GLY A 259 -22.05 2.34 -4.45
C GLY A 259 -21.83 2.74 -2.99
N ALA A 260 -20.81 3.55 -2.67
CA ALA A 260 -20.59 4.07 -1.34
C ALA A 260 -21.64 5.15 -1.03
N PRO A 261 -22.54 4.99 -0.03
CA PRO A 261 -23.48 6.05 0.32
C PRO A 261 -22.77 7.25 0.96
N SER A 262 -23.44 8.40 0.98
CA SER A 262 -23.00 9.57 1.74
C SER A 262 -23.27 9.40 3.25
N THR A 263 -22.46 10.03 4.10
CA THR A 263 -22.56 9.97 5.57
C THR A 263 -22.71 11.37 6.18
N SER A 264 -22.96 11.46 7.48
CA SER A 264 -23.34 12.74 8.12
C SER A 264 -22.26 13.41 8.96
N GLY A 265 -21.33 12.67 9.57
CA GLY A 265 -20.26 13.22 10.42
C GLY A 265 -20.67 13.48 11.87
N GLY A 266 -21.88 14.00 12.11
CA GLY A 266 -22.47 14.13 13.45
C GLY A 266 -21.81 15.18 14.34
N ASP A 267 -20.58 14.94 14.80
CA ASP A 267 -19.73 15.94 15.47
C ASP A 267 -18.73 16.57 14.49
N THR A 268 -17.78 17.38 15.00
CA THR A 268 -16.85 18.10 14.12
C THR A 268 -15.67 17.25 13.68
N PRO A 269 -14.91 16.57 14.57
CA PRO A 269 -13.82 15.69 14.14
C PRO A 269 -14.36 14.44 13.43
N GLU A 270 -13.51 13.78 12.65
CA GLU A 270 -13.88 12.61 11.85
C GLU A 270 -12.90 11.46 12.11
N CYS A 271 -13.24 10.24 11.69
CA CYS A 271 -12.46 9.03 12.04
C CYS A 271 -11.13 8.82 11.26
N TYR A 272 -10.35 9.88 11.04
CA TYR A 272 -9.09 9.81 10.29
C TYR A 272 -8.05 8.89 10.96
N GLU A 273 -7.99 8.85 12.28
CA GLU A 273 -7.12 7.91 13.02
C GLU A 273 -7.48 6.46 12.69
N TRP A 274 -8.78 6.14 12.56
CA TRP A 274 -9.24 4.82 12.15
C TRP A 274 -8.93 4.52 10.67
N VAL A 275 -8.98 5.52 9.79
CA VAL A 275 -8.54 5.38 8.39
C VAL A 275 -7.07 4.95 8.31
N LEU A 276 -6.18 5.57 9.10
CA LEU A 276 -4.76 5.21 9.12
C LEU A 276 -4.56 3.77 9.61
N ARG A 277 -5.30 3.36 10.66
CA ARG A 277 -5.29 1.97 11.15
C ARG A 277 -5.81 0.99 10.09
N LYS A 278 -6.95 1.26 9.44
CA LYS A 278 -7.52 0.37 8.42
C LYS A 278 -6.61 0.24 7.20
N THR A 279 -5.92 1.32 6.81
CA THR A 279 -4.97 1.34 5.69
C THR A 279 -3.84 0.32 5.86
N GLN A 280 -3.38 0.07 7.09
CA GLN A 280 -2.34 -0.93 7.37
C GLN A 280 -2.78 -2.36 7.03
N SER A 281 -4.09 -2.62 7.00
CA SER A 281 -4.66 -3.95 6.72
C SER A 281 -4.83 -4.25 5.22
N LEU A 282 -4.49 -3.30 4.34
CA LEU A 282 -4.57 -3.46 2.89
C LEU A 282 -3.38 -4.25 2.32
N ASP A 283 -3.53 -4.72 1.07
CA ASP A 283 -2.61 -5.66 0.41
C ASP A 283 -1.27 -5.09 -0.08
N TRP A 284 -0.58 -4.25 0.68
CA TRP A 284 0.62 -3.58 0.19
C TRP A 284 1.73 -4.57 -0.26
N SER A 285 2.26 -4.41 -1.48
CA SER A 285 3.42 -5.16 -1.97
C SER A 285 4.71 -4.54 -1.47
N GLU A 286 5.66 -5.35 -0.98
CA GLU A 286 6.94 -4.82 -0.47
C GLU A 286 7.71 -3.99 -1.51
N GLU A 287 7.76 -4.47 -2.75
CA GLU A 287 8.49 -3.85 -3.87
C GLU A 287 7.81 -2.62 -4.47
N ALA A 288 6.56 -2.33 -4.09
CA ALA A 288 5.81 -1.21 -4.63
C ALA A 288 6.21 0.12 -3.98
N ALA A 289 6.15 1.19 -4.77
CA ALA A 289 6.00 2.55 -4.26
C ALA A 289 4.59 2.70 -3.68
N LYS A 290 4.50 3.01 -2.38
CA LYS A 290 3.23 3.01 -1.64
C LYS A 290 2.85 4.44 -1.26
N ALA A 291 1.62 4.83 -1.57
CA ALA A 291 1.07 6.10 -1.16
C ALA A 291 -0.35 5.97 -0.62
N LEU A 292 -0.62 6.61 0.51
CA LEU A 292 -1.96 6.89 1.00
C LEU A 292 -2.27 8.36 0.73
N VAL A 293 -3.41 8.67 0.13
CA VAL A 293 -3.90 10.03 -0.09
C VAL A 293 -5.11 10.23 0.80
N VAL A 294 -4.97 11.04 1.85
CA VAL A 294 -6.05 11.34 2.81
C VAL A 294 -6.73 12.64 2.39
N ILE A 295 -7.99 12.57 1.97
CA ILE A 295 -8.77 13.68 1.44
C ILE A 295 -9.92 13.97 2.40
N GLY A 296 -9.97 15.19 2.92
CA GLY A 296 -11.02 15.66 3.81
C GLY A 296 -10.80 17.09 4.24
N ASP A 297 -11.68 17.60 5.08
CA ASP A 297 -11.66 19.00 5.52
C ASP A 297 -11.47 19.17 7.04
N CYS A 298 -11.38 18.08 7.81
CA CYS A 298 -11.40 18.15 9.28
C CYS A 298 -10.23 17.47 10.00
N LEU A 299 -10.37 17.33 11.32
CA LEU A 299 -9.37 16.83 12.28
C LEU A 299 -9.71 15.41 12.75
N PRO A 300 -8.73 14.60 13.20
CA PRO A 300 -8.98 13.30 13.80
C PRO A 300 -9.61 13.43 15.19
N HIS A 301 -10.24 12.34 15.64
CA HIS A 301 -10.68 12.22 17.03
C HIS A 301 -9.51 12.09 18.02
N PRO A 302 -9.69 12.51 19.29
CA PRO A 302 -8.71 12.26 20.34
C PRO A 302 -8.62 10.78 20.68
N LYS A 303 -7.49 10.40 21.30
CA LYS A 303 -7.11 9.00 21.52
C LYS A 303 -8.21 8.21 22.24
N GLY A 304 -8.74 8.73 23.34
CA GLY A 304 -9.79 8.12 24.16
C GLY A 304 -11.21 8.27 23.63
N HIS A 305 -11.43 8.78 22.40
CA HIS A 305 -12.77 8.82 21.81
C HIS A 305 -13.39 7.41 21.69
N THR A 306 -12.55 6.41 21.39
CA THR A 306 -12.96 5.01 21.26
C THR A 306 -12.26 4.10 22.26
N ASP A 307 -12.84 2.93 22.51
CA ASP A 307 -12.24 1.91 23.37
C ASP A 307 -10.93 1.31 22.80
N GLN A 308 -10.67 1.51 21.50
CA GLN A 308 -9.45 1.10 20.83
C GLN A 308 -8.25 2.01 21.12
N GLN A 309 -8.49 3.20 21.69
CA GLN A 309 -7.46 4.17 22.08
C GLN A 309 -6.45 4.48 20.96
N VAL A 310 -6.96 4.67 19.74
CA VAL A 310 -6.13 4.87 18.54
C VAL A 310 -5.65 6.31 18.48
N PHE A 311 -4.34 6.49 18.34
CA PHE A 311 -3.73 7.81 18.17
C PHE A 311 -3.08 7.91 16.79
N TRP A 312 -3.50 8.91 16.01
CA TRP A 312 -3.14 9.01 14.59
C TRP A 312 -1.62 9.03 14.32
N ARG A 313 -0.81 9.59 15.23
CA ARG A 313 0.67 9.62 15.09
C ARG A 313 1.29 8.24 15.20
N ASP A 314 0.76 7.38 16.08
CA ASP A 314 1.23 6.01 16.23
C ASP A 314 0.93 5.22 14.94
N GLU A 315 -0.26 5.40 14.38
CA GLU A 315 -0.65 4.79 13.10
C GLU A 315 0.17 5.30 11.92
N LEU A 316 0.46 6.60 11.88
CA LEU A 316 1.33 7.21 10.88
C LEU A 316 2.76 6.67 10.94
N ALA A 317 3.29 6.47 12.14
CA ALA A 317 4.62 5.88 12.32
C ALA A 317 4.68 4.43 11.80
N LEU A 318 3.62 3.64 12.03
CA LEU A 318 3.50 2.29 11.49
C LEU A 318 3.43 2.28 9.95
N LEU A 319 2.59 3.13 9.35
CA LEU A 319 2.50 3.28 7.89
C LEU A 319 3.83 3.73 7.27
N SER A 320 4.52 4.69 7.90
CA SER A 320 5.83 5.15 7.46
C SER A 320 6.87 4.02 7.56
N GLY A 321 6.81 3.18 8.59
CA GLY A 321 7.62 1.97 8.73
C GLY A 321 7.35 0.91 7.65
N MET A 322 6.13 0.86 7.10
CA MET A 322 5.77 0.04 5.94
C MET A 322 6.22 0.66 4.59
N GLY A 323 6.81 1.86 4.62
CA GLY A 323 7.21 2.61 3.42
C GLY A 323 6.04 3.28 2.71
N VAL A 324 4.90 3.46 3.39
CA VAL A 324 3.73 4.18 2.86
C VAL A 324 3.93 5.68 3.10
N LYS A 325 4.00 6.45 2.02
CA LYS A 325 3.96 7.91 2.08
C LYS A 325 2.52 8.38 2.21
N VAL A 326 2.25 9.32 3.09
CA VAL A 326 0.90 9.87 3.28
C VAL A 326 0.84 11.26 2.68
N TYR A 327 -0.10 11.49 1.76
CA TYR A 327 -0.42 12.81 1.22
C TYR A 327 -1.61 13.36 1.99
N GLY A 328 -1.42 14.52 2.62
CA GLY A 328 -2.50 15.23 3.30
C GLY A 328 -3.16 16.18 2.30
N VAL A 329 -4.35 15.83 1.82
CA VAL A 329 -5.13 16.66 0.90
C VAL A 329 -6.24 17.32 1.68
N GLN A 330 -6.05 18.60 1.98
CA GLN A 330 -7.04 19.37 2.72
C GLN A 330 -8.02 20.04 1.75
N ALA A 331 -9.31 19.73 1.93
CA ALA A 331 -10.42 20.40 1.29
C ALA A 331 -10.93 21.59 2.13
N LEU A 332 -11.62 22.53 1.48
CA LEU A 332 -12.39 23.61 2.12
C LEU A 332 -11.62 24.60 3.02
N ASP A 333 -10.28 24.61 2.98
CA ASP A 333 -9.36 25.60 3.60
C ASP A 333 -9.60 25.87 5.12
N GLN A 334 -10.09 24.87 5.86
CA GLN A 334 -10.25 24.92 7.32
C GLN A 334 -8.89 25.09 8.04
N ARG A 335 -8.60 26.27 8.59
CA ARG A 335 -7.25 26.60 9.09
C ARG A 335 -6.81 25.72 10.25
N GLU A 336 -7.76 25.28 11.06
CA GLU A 336 -7.59 24.43 12.23
C GLU A 336 -7.05 23.04 11.84
N ALA A 337 -7.40 22.56 10.64
CA ALA A 337 -7.00 21.25 10.13
C ALA A 337 -5.60 21.25 9.47
N VAL A 338 -5.06 22.43 9.12
CA VAL A 338 -3.75 22.56 8.44
C VAL A 338 -2.63 21.81 9.19
N PRO A 339 -2.47 21.93 10.53
CA PRO A 339 -1.38 21.26 11.22
C PRO A 339 -1.47 19.73 11.10
N PHE A 340 -2.67 19.16 11.09
CA PHE A 340 -2.88 17.73 10.94
C PHE A 340 -2.41 17.23 9.56
N TYR A 341 -2.98 17.77 8.48
CA TYR A 341 -2.64 17.34 7.11
C TYR A 341 -1.18 17.61 6.75
N GLN A 342 -0.62 18.74 7.21
CA GLN A 342 0.77 19.08 6.97
C GLN A 342 1.72 18.09 7.67
N GLU A 343 1.40 17.68 8.89
CA GLU A 343 2.25 16.73 9.60
C GLU A 343 2.11 15.28 9.09
N LEU A 344 0.91 14.85 8.72
CA LEU A 344 0.70 13.59 7.98
C LEU A 344 1.67 13.48 6.81
N ALA A 345 1.76 14.55 6.02
CA ALA A 345 2.63 14.63 4.86
C ALA A 345 4.12 14.65 5.22
N GLU A 346 4.53 15.54 6.11
CA GLU A 346 5.94 15.73 6.45
C GLU A 346 6.56 14.50 7.12
N ALA A 347 5.85 13.89 8.08
CA ALA A 347 6.39 12.77 8.86
C ALA A 347 6.54 11.48 8.02
N SER A 348 5.73 11.30 6.98
CA SER A 348 5.77 10.14 6.08
C SER A 348 6.58 10.37 4.79
N GLY A 349 7.04 11.61 4.53
CA GLY A 349 7.72 12.00 3.29
C GLY A 349 6.79 12.21 2.09
N GLY A 350 5.48 12.29 2.31
CA GLY A 350 4.48 12.69 1.33
C GLY A 350 4.39 14.21 1.14
N ARG A 351 3.25 14.72 0.64
CA ARG A 351 3.03 16.16 0.39
C ARG A 351 1.70 16.63 0.96
N TYR A 352 1.71 17.85 1.46
CA TYR A 352 0.52 18.57 1.87
C TYR A 352 0.01 19.34 0.66
N LEU A 353 -1.24 19.08 0.29
CA LEU A 353 -1.90 19.66 -0.88
C LEU A 353 -3.20 20.31 -0.43
N ARG A 354 -3.53 21.45 -1.05
CA ARG A 354 -4.77 22.17 -0.80
C ARG A 354 -5.70 22.00 -1.98
N LEU A 355 -6.96 21.72 -1.68
CA LEU A 355 -8.04 21.58 -2.64
C LEU A 355 -9.14 22.58 -2.31
N ARG A 356 -9.07 23.76 -2.93
CA ARG A 356 -10.07 24.82 -2.79
C ARG A 356 -11.21 24.61 -3.77
N HIS A 357 -10.89 24.20 -4.99
CA HIS A 357 -11.89 23.89 -6.01
C HIS A 357 -11.79 22.42 -6.41
N PHE A 358 -12.94 21.74 -6.42
CA PHE A 358 -12.99 20.31 -6.68
C PHE A 358 -12.70 19.96 -8.14
N ASP A 359 -12.74 20.90 -9.08
CA ASP A 359 -12.37 20.65 -10.48
C ASP A 359 -10.89 20.24 -10.65
N VAL A 360 -10.05 20.53 -9.65
CA VAL A 360 -8.62 20.20 -9.61
C VAL A 360 -8.35 18.78 -9.10
N ILE A 361 -9.34 18.11 -8.48
CA ILE A 361 -9.14 16.83 -7.79
C ILE A 361 -8.59 15.74 -8.73
N VAL A 362 -9.05 15.73 -9.97
CA VAL A 362 -8.62 14.75 -10.98
C VAL A 362 -7.16 14.94 -11.36
N ASP A 363 -6.75 16.17 -11.61
CA ASP A 363 -5.35 16.47 -11.93
C ASP A 363 -4.45 16.13 -10.73
N MET A 364 -4.93 16.34 -9.49
CA MET A 364 -4.22 15.93 -8.29
C MET A 364 -4.06 14.40 -8.18
N PHE A 365 -5.11 13.63 -8.51
CA PHE A 365 -5.05 12.17 -8.50
C PHE A 365 -4.01 11.64 -9.47
N LEU A 366 -4.08 12.13 -10.71
CA LEU A 366 -3.15 11.79 -11.76
C LEU A 366 -1.72 12.18 -11.36
N ALA A 367 -1.51 13.41 -10.89
CA ALA A 367 -0.19 13.91 -10.53
C ALA A 367 0.45 13.16 -9.35
N VAL A 368 -0.32 12.78 -8.33
CA VAL A 368 0.19 11.96 -7.21
C VAL A 368 0.61 10.59 -7.71
N CYS A 369 -0.21 9.92 -8.52
CA CYS A 369 0.13 8.62 -9.10
C CYS A 369 1.35 8.70 -10.02
N TYR A 370 1.43 9.72 -10.89
CA TYR A 370 2.59 9.91 -11.76
C TYR A 370 3.85 10.17 -10.97
N ARG A 371 3.81 11.02 -9.94
CA ARG A 371 4.94 11.26 -9.04
C ARG A 371 5.44 9.97 -8.37
N GLU A 372 4.53 9.12 -7.93
CA GLU A 372 4.90 7.83 -7.33
C GLU A 372 5.30 6.77 -8.34
N ALA A 373 4.97 6.92 -9.62
CA ALA A 373 5.62 6.17 -10.68
C ALA A 373 7.04 6.69 -10.90
N ASP A 374 7.16 7.90 -11.46
CA ASP A 374 8.40 8.57 -11.82
C ASP A 374 8.20 10.10 -11.89
N ASN A 375 9.21 10.88 -11.51
CA ASN A 375 9.17 12.33 -11.68
C ASN A 375 9.04 12.74 -13.16
N ASP A 376 9.58 11.95 -14.09
CA ASP A 376 9.46 12.22 -15.52
C ASP A 376 7.98 12.17 -15.99
N ASN A 377 7.20 11.23 -15.45
CA ASN A 377 5.76 11.14 -15.73
C ASN A 377 5.00 12.36 -15.20
N LEU A 378 5.39 12.86 -14.02
CA LEU A 378 4.80 14.07 -13.46
C LEU A 378 5.10 15.28 -14.36
N GLN A 379 6.36 15.44 -14.80
CA GLN A 379 6.75 16.55 -15.69
C GLN A 379 6.00 16.52 -17.02
N ALA A 380 5.87 15.34 -17.64
CA ALA A 380 5.09 15.16 -18.86
C ALA A 380 3.62 15.56 -18.66
N PHE A 381 3.02 15.20 -17.52
CA PHE A 381 1.65 15.58 -17.19
C PHE A 381 1.49 17.09 -16.95
N VAL A 382 2.46 17.73 -16.26
CA VAL A 382 2.46 19.19 -16.07
C VAL A 382 2.47 19.89 -17.43
N GLN A 383 3.34 19.45 -18.34
CA GLN A 383 3.42 20.01 -19.69
C GLN A 383 2.11 19.82 -20.48
N GLU A 384 1.48 18.65 -20.42
CA GLU A 384 0.17 18.40 -21.04
C GLU A 384 -0.90 19.38 -20.53
N VAL A 385 -0.94 19.63 -19.22
CA VAL A 385 -1.92 20.54 -18.60
C VAL A 385 -1.67 21.99 -19.04
N GLU A 386 -0.41 22.38 -19.24
CA GLU A 386 -0.04 23.69 -19.80
C GLU A 386 -0.44 23.83 -21.27
N GLU A 387 -0.10 22.85 -22.10
CA GLU A 387 -0.41 22.85 -23.54
C GLU A 387 -1.92 22.83 -23.81
N ALA A 388 -2.69 22.12 -22.98
CA ALA A 388 -4.15 22.11 -23.04
C ALA A 388 -4.79 23.43 -22.57
N GLY A 389 -4.02 24.40 -22.06
CA GLY A 389 -4.53 25.67 -21.55
C GLY A 389 -5.35 25.54 -20.27
N ARG A 390 -5.22 24.42 -19.54
CA ARG A 390 -5.97 24.14 -18.30
C ARG A 390 -5.26 24.65 -17.04
N MET A 391 -4.07 25.23 -17.18
CA MET A 391 -3.21 25.63 -16.05
C MET A 391 -3.76 26.84 -15.26
N THR A 392 -4.49 26.56 -14.18
CA THR A 392 -4.95 27.56 -13.20
C THR A 392 -3.88 27.85 -12.12
N SER A 393 -4.09 28.91 -11.33
CA SER A 393 -3.20 29.22 -10.19
C SER A 393 -3.13 28.08 -9.17
N GLU A 394 -4.25 27.40 -8.93
CA GLU A 394 -4.35 26.26 -8.00
C GLU A 394 -3.62 25.02 -8.54
N ARG A 395 -3.78 24.69 -9.83
CA ARG A 395 -3.01 23.61 -10.48
C ARG A 395 -1.50 23.87 -10.43
N ARG A 396 -1.08 25.12 -10.66
CA ARG A 396 0.33 25.49 -10.56
C ARG A 396 0.87 25.34 -9.14
N GLU A 397 0.07 25.67 -8.13
CA GLU A 397 0.43 25.45 -6.73
C GLU A 397 0.56 23.95 -6.41
N LEU A 398 -0.45 23.16 -6.81
CA LEU A 398 -0.45 21.70 -6.68
C LEU A 398 0.83 21.08 -7.27
N PHE A 399 1.17 21.38 -8.52
CA PHE A 399 2.35 20.81 -9.18
C PHE A 399 3.65 21.24 -8.51
N ARG A 400 3.76 22.52 -8.13
CA ARG A 400 4.93 23.02 -7.40
C ARG A 400 5.14 22.26 -6.09
N GLU A 401 4.09 21.97 -5.35
CA GLU A 401 4.19 21.21 -4.09
C GLU A 401 4.63 19.77 -4.34
N LEU A 402 4.12 19.14 -5.40
CA LEU A 402 4.49 17.77 -5.79
C LEU A 402 5.95 17.66 -6.27
N GLU A 403 6.45 18.66 -6.99
CA GLU A 403 7.81 18.74 -7.53
C GLU A 403 8.88 19.02 -6.48
N ARG A 404 8.50 19.55 -5.30
CA ARG A 404 9.47 19.81 -4.24
C ARG A 404 10.30 18.55 -4.00
N PRO A 405 11.64 18.63 -3.91
CA PRO A 405 12.46 17.47 -3.64
C PRO A 405 12.04 16.86 -2.31
N SER A 406 11.99 15.53 -2.26
CA SER A 406 11.85 14.79 -1.01
C SER A 406 13.12 14.99 -0.22
N ASN A 407 13.21 16.09 0.52
CA ASN A 407 14.33 16.30 1.44
C ASN A 407 14.24 15.22 2.52
N ALA A 408 14.89 14.10 2.25
CA ALA A 408 15.26 13.13 3.24
C ALA A 408 16.08 13.89 4.31
N GLN A 409 15.52 13.93 5.52
CA GLN A 409 16.24 14.16 6.78
C GLN A 409 16.83 15.55 7.09
N SER A 410 16.51 16.62 6.35
CA SER A 410 17.14 17.95 6.60
C SER A 410 16.23 19.08 7.11
N SER A 411 15.02 18.78 7.62
CA SER A 411 14.24 19.75 8.43
C SER A 411 13.70 19.24 9.76
N VAL A 412 13.87 17.95 10.09
CA VAL A 412 13.42 17.39 11.39
C VAL A 412 14.23 17.96 12.58
N LEU A 413 15.36 18.64 12.32
CA LEU A 413 16.24 19.17 13.37
C LEU A 413 16.31 20.70 13.48
N ASN A 414 15.45 21.47 12.78
CA ASN A 414 15.39 22.92 13.02
C ASN A 414 13.97 23.41 13.28
N ASN A 415 13.67 23.51 14.58
CA ASN A 415 12.82 24.52 15.21
C ASN A 415 11.46 24.80 14.54
N GLN A 416 10.45 24.03 14.91
CA GLN A 416 9.24 24.50 15.60
C GLN A 416 8.35 23.27 15.86
N GLN A 417 8.26 22.82 17.12
CA GLN A 417 7.08 22.07 17.52
C GLN A 417 5.89 22.97 17.19
N ARG A 418 5.05 22.56 16.23
CA ARG A 418 3.77 23.23 15.99
C ARG A 418 2.98 23.07 17.28
N TYR A 419 2.87 24.15 18.03
CA TYR A 419 2.21 24.09 19.32
C TYR A 419 0.71 24.17 19.09
N VAL A 420 0.05 23.02 19.23
CA VAL A 420 -1.40 22.90 19.17
C VAL A 420 -1.85 22.37 20.54
N GLN A 421 -2.58 23.20 21.29
CA GLN A 421 -3.21 22.79 22.55
C GLN A 421 -4.57 22.16 22.26
N ALA A 422 -4.58 20.90 21.84
CA ALA A 422 -5.82 20.16 21.61
C ALA A 422 -5.64 18.68 21.94
N GLU A 423 -6.70 18.04 22.44
CA GLU A 423 -6.69 16.63 22.87
C GLU A 423 -6.31 15.66 21.73
N TRP A 424 -6.69 15.98 20.48
CA TRP A 424 -6.34 15.21 19.29
C TRP A 424 -4.86 15.33 18.90
N TRP A 425 -4.15 16.34 19.41
CA TRP A 425 -2.73 16.60 19.13
C TRP A 425 -1.83 16.13 20.26
N ASP A 426 -2.22 16.42 21.50
CA ASP A 426 -1.51 16.10 22.72
C ASP A 426 -2.42 15.28 23.65
N PRO A 427 -2.23 13.94 23.72
CA PRO A 427 -3.02 13.08 24.58
C PRO A 427 -2.93 13.41 26.08
N SER A 428 -1.93 14.21 26.51
CA SER A 428 -1.86 14.65 27.92
C SER A 428 -2.91 15.69 28.28
N LEU A 429 -3.53 16.33 27.29
CA LEU A 429 -4.62 17.29 27.46
C LEU A 429 -5.99 16.60 27.54
N GLU A 430 -6.05 15.29 27.31
CA GLU A 430 -7.30 14.54 27.24
C GLU A 430 -8.00 14.49 28.60
N THR A 431 -9.20 15.05 28.63
CA THR A 431 -10.02 15.18 29.84
C THR A 431 -11.08 14.08 29.96
N ARG A 432 -11.36 13.36 28.87
CA ARG A 432 -12.42 12.35 28.80
C ARG A 432 -11.96 11.03 29.42
N ALA A 433 -12.68 10.58 30.45
CA ALA A 433 -12.36 9.35 31.17
C ALA A 433 -12.92 8.07 30.51
N ASN A 434 -14.00 8.18 29.72
CA ASN A 434 -14.70 7.04 29.13
C ASN A 434 -14.85 7.19 27.62
N PRO A 435 -14.67 6.10 26.84
CA PRO A 435 -14.89 6.11 25.40
C PRO A 435 -16.38 6.27 25.05
N VAL A 436 -16.64 6.82 23.87
CA VAL A 436 -18.00 7.00 23.33
C VAL A 436 -18.44 5.79 22.50
N TYR A 437 -17.48 5.14 21.84
CA TYR A 437 -17.74 3.98 20.99
C TYR A 437 -16.89 2.77 21.37
N HIS A 438 -17.50 1.60 21.25
CA HIS A 438 -16.89 0.27 21.41
C HIS A 438 -16.78 -0.41 20.04
N TYR A 439 -15.63 -1.04 19.77
CA TYR A 439 -15.43 -1.80 18.54
C TYR A 439 -15.74 -3.29 18.70
N ASP A 440 -16.76 -3.78 17.99
CA ASP A 440 -17.06 -5.20 17.84
C ASP A 440 -16.26 -5.79 16.68
N ALA A 441 -15.08 -6.36 17.01
CA ALA A 441 -14.19 -6.98 16.04
C ALA A 441 -14.79 -8.19 15.29
N ALA A 442 -15.77 -8.88 15.88
CA ALA A 442 -16.40 -10.04 15.24
C ALA A 442 -17.35 -9.61 14.12
N ARG A 443 -17.96 -8.43 14.25
CA ARG A 443 -18.90 -7.86 13.26
C ARG A 443 -18.27 -6.78 12.38
N ASP A 444 -17.04 -6.35 12.66
CA ASP A 444 -16.38 -5.17 12.04
C ASP A 444 -17.30 -3.93 12.15
N LYS A 445 -17.81 -3.67 13.36
CA LYS A 445 -18.79 -2.60 13.62
C LYS A 445 -18.50 -1.82 14.89
N TRP A 446 -18.81 -0.53 14.85
CA TRP A 446 -18.79 0.37 16.00
C TRP A 446 -20.16 0.41 16.66
N ILE A 447 -20.16 0.39 18.00
CA ILE A 447 -21.35 0.40 18.83
C ILE A 447 -21.21 1.58 19.81
N PRO A 448 -22.18 2.51 19.86
CA PRO A 448 -22.17 3.57 20.86
C PRO A 448 -22.33 2.97 22.27
N ILE A 449 -21.55 3.46 23.22
CA ILE A 449 -21.62 3.05 24.63
C ILE A 449 -22.73 3.87 25.28
N GLU A 450 -23.80 3.21 25.75
CA GLU A 450 -24.92 3.89 26.40
C GLU A 450 -24.48 4.48 27.77
N GLY A 451 -24.27 5.80 27.80
CA GLY A 451 -23.98 6.60 28.99
C GLY A 451 -23.90 8.09 28.64
N GLU A 452 -24.90 8.88 29.11
CA GLU A 452 -25.04 10.34 28.97
C GLU A 452 -24.57 10.95 27.63
N ILE A 453 -25.45 10.90 26.62
CA ILE A 453 -25.42 11.88 25.52
C ILE A 453 -25.78 13.25 26.12
N SER A 454 -24.82 13.91 26.79
CA SER A 454 -24.91 15.35 26.99
C SER A 454 -24.57 15.97 25.64
N VAL A 455 -25.60 16.30 24.88
CA VAL A 455 -25.47 17.19 23.72
C VAL A 455 -24.96 18.51 24.31
N PRO A 456 -23.73 18.96 24.02
CA PRO A 456 -23.32 20.30 24.44
C PRO A 456 -24.25 21.29 23.73
N PRO A 457 -24.75 22.33 24.42
CA PRO A 457 -25.57 23.33 23.75
C PRO A 457 -24.74 23.93 22.61
N PHE A 458 -25.37 24.00 21.44
CA PHE A 458 -24.94 24.75 20.26
C PHE A 458 -24.26 26.06 20.69
N LEU A 459 -22.94 26.09 20.75
CA LEU A 459 -22.20 27.35 20.69
C LEU A 459 -22.14 27.69 19.21
N ALA A 460 -23.23 28.28 18.73
CA ALA A 460 -23.22 29.06 17.51
C ALA A 460 -22.12 30.12 17.67
N LEU A 461 -20.97 29.89 17.05
CA LEU A 461 -20.09 30.97 16.60
C LEU A 461 -20.74 31.64 15.38
N ASP A 462 -21.96 32.13 15.57
CA ASP A 462 -22.56 33.17 14.73
C ASP A 462 -21.80 34.45 15.06
N ASN A 463 -20.69 34.68 14.35
CA ASN A 463 -20.11 35.99 14.10
C ASN A 463 -18.87 35.78 13.23
N TYR A 464 -19.02 35.70 11.91
CA TYR A 464 -18.07 36.22 10.90
C TYR A 464 -18.59 35.89 9.48
N CYS A 465 -19.80 36.34 9.15
CA CYS A 465 -20.24 36.47 7.76
C CYS A 465 -21.28 37.58 7.66
N ASN A 466 -20.85 38.82 7.92
CA ASN A 466 -21.55 40.01 7.45
C ASN A 466 -20.57 41.17 7.29
N SER A 467 -19.86 41.18 6.16
CA SER A 467 -19.41 42.43 5.56
C SER A 467 -19.68 42.40 4.06
N SER A 468 -20.73 43.15 3.70
CA SER A 468 -20.85 43.96 2.48
C SER A 468 -20.76 43.26 1.12
N PHE A 469 -21.91 43.10 0.44
CA PHE A 469 -22.07 43.66 -0.91
C PHE A 469 -23.42 44.35 -1.04
N VAL A 470 -23.34 45.68 -1.11
CA VAL A 470 -24.37 46.59 -1.61
C VAL A 470 -24.41 46.42 -3.13
N THR A 471 -25.60 46.25 -3.71
CA THR A 471 -25.97 46.86 -4.99
C THR A 471 -27.48 46.96 -5.08
N ASP A 472 -28.00 48.15 -4.78
CA ASP A 472 -29.20 48.70 -5.42
C ASP A 472 -28.92 48.83 -6.92
N ILE A 473 -29.78 48.29 -7.80
CA ILE A 473 -30.19 48.92 -9.07
C ILE A 473 -31.62 48.47 -9.40
N VAL A 474 -32.54 49.45 -9.27
CA VAL A 474 -33.83 49.72 -9.96
C VAL A 474 -34.68 48.56 -10.48
#